data_AF-A0A397YLI9-F1
#
_entry.id   AF-A0A397YLI9-F1
#
_cell.length_a   1.000
_cell.length_b   1.000
_cell.length_c   1.000
_cell.angle_alpha   90.00
_cell.angle_beta   90.00
_cell.angle_gamma   90.00
#
_symmetry.space_group_name_H-M   'P 1'
#
loop_
_entity.id
_entity.type
_entity.pdbx_description
1 polymer ?
#
loop_
_entity_poly.entity_id
_entity_poly.type
_entity_poly.pdbx_seq_one_letter_code
_entity_poly.pdbx_strand_id
1 'polypeptide(L)'
;MMSSSLLEQTRSRHEEIERLERLIVEELRKTTEPASGMERLVKGHRVRNMVQSIMLKTKKLVETYEDKDRTMETEIAMLGETDLFYDRLEEIREYQRKLHLSGHLVDDNDDAREDYMALVTKEVPVIAFSEEEGLTYKEMEEEQFTIRIGSRILIRELQHEFKCEICGNRSYKGRRSFRMHFKEAQHQRGMRLLGIPSTNSFKEITTIDEAEELWRRIKRQGMCIWRPELEE
;
A
#
# COMPACT_ATOMS: atom_id res chain seq x y z
N MET A 1 23.89 -22.77 0.97
CA MET A 1 22.41 -22.80 0.93
C MET A 1 21.99 -23.67 2.10
N MET A 2 21.36 -23.11 3.14
CA MET A 2 20.90 -23.94 4.26
C MET A 2 19.69 -24.75 3.78
N SER A 3 19.91 -26.02 3.41
CA SER A 3 18.83 -26.99 3.36
C SER A 3 18.45 -27.33 4.80
N SER A 4 17.64 -26.47 5.43
CA SER A 4 17.05 -26.78 6.72
C SER A 4 16.19 -28.03 6.57
N SER A 5 16.33 -28.96 7.52
CA SER A 5 15.59 -30.21 7.48
C SER A 5 14.08 -29.94 7.49
N LEU A 6 13.27 -30.90 7.01
CA LEU A 6 11.82 -30.70 6.93
C LEU A 6 11.22 -30.46 8.33
N LEU A 7 11.77 -31.12 9.35
CA LEU A 7 11.39 -30.90 10.74
C LEU A 7 11.71 -29.49 11.23
N GLU A 8 12.91 -28.98 10.90
CA GLU A 8 13.29 -27.61 11.27
C GLU A 8 12.43 -26.56 10.54
N GLN A 9 12.12 -26.80 9.26
CA GLN A 9 11.18 -25.95 8.52
C GLN A 9 9.78 -25.96 9.16
N THR A 10 9.33 -27.12 9.63
CA THR A 10 8.02 -27.27 10.29
C THR A 10 8.00 -26.54 11.63
N ARG A 11 9.05 -26.70 12.45
CA ARG A 11 9.24 -25.97 13.72
C ARG A 11 9.24 -24.45 13.48
N SER A 12 10.04 -23.99 12.52
CA SER A 12 10.13 -22.57 12.17
C SER A 12 8.79 -21.98 11.72
N ARG A 13 8.00 -22.72 10.92
CA ARG A 13 6.66 -22.27 10.49
C ARG A 13 5.68 -22.15 11.65
N HIS A 14 5.69 -23.10 12.59
CA HIS A 14 4.87 -23.00 13.82
C HIS A 14 5.26 -21.79 14.66
N GLU A 15 6.56 -21.57 14.86
CA GLU A 15 7.07 -20.43 15.62
C GLU A 15 6.69 -19.08 14.97
N GLU A 16 6.72 -19.00 13.64
CA GLU A 16 6.27 -17.82 12.90
C GLU A 16 4.76 -17.57 13.03
N ILE A 17 3.95 -18.64 13.05
CA ILE A 17 2.49 -18.53 13.29
C ILE A 17 2.25 -17.98 14.69
N GLU A 18 2.87 -18.55 15.72
CA GLU A 18 2.74 -18.07 17.10
C GLU A 18 3.20 -16.61 17.25
N ARG A 19 4.30 -16.23 16.58
CA ARG A 19 4.75 -14.84 16.54
C ARG A 19 3.66 -13.94 15.96
N LEU A 20 3.15 -14.26 14.76
CA LEU A 20 2.09 -13.47 14.11
C LEU A 20 0.83 -13.35 14.98
N GLU A 21 0.43 -14.40 15.68
CA GLU A 21 -0.71 -14.36 16.61
C GLU A 21 -0.46 -13.40 17.78
N ARG A 22 0.74 -13.45 18.39
CA ARG A 22 1.12 -12.49 19.44
C ARG A 22 1.12 -11.06 18.92
N LEU A 23 1.61 -10.84 17.70
CA LEU A 23 1.60 -9.51 17.08
C LEU A 23 0.17 -9.01 16.82
N ILE A 24 -0.73 -9.87 16.37
CA ILE A 24 -2.15 -9.54 16.20
C ILE A 24 -2.76 -9.14 17.55
N VAL A 25 -2.53 -9.91 18.61
CA VAL A 25 -3.03 -9.59 19.96
C VAL A 25 -2.48 -8.26 20.45
N GLU A 26 -1.19 -7.99 20.22
CA GLU A 26 -0.56 -6.73 20.59
C GLU A 26 -1.14 -5.54 19.82
N GLU A 27 -1.28 -5.66 18.48
CA GLU A 27 -1.89 -4.63 17.64
C GLU A 27 -3.34 -4.37 18.05
N LEU A 28 -4.08 -5.43 18.42
CA LEU A 28 -5.44 -5.32 18.93
C LEU A 28 -5.51 -4.58 20.27
N ARG A 29 -4.58 -4.87 21.20
CA ARG A 29 -4.51 -4.26 22.54
C ARG A 29 -4.04 -2.81 22.54
N LYS A 30 -3.16 -2.40 21.62
CA LYS A 30 -2.59 -1.04 21.56
C LYS A 30 -3.61 0.09 21.41
N THR A 31 -4.84 -0.20 20.97
CA THR A 31 -5.82 0.85 20.65
C THR A 31 -7.15 0.63 21.37
N THR A 32 -7.19 0.88 22.67
CA THR A 32 -8.47 1.05 23.37
C THR A 32 -9.24 2.27 22.86
N GLU A 33 -8.60 3.23 22.16
CA GLU A 33 -9.27 4.40 21.55
C GLU A 33 -8.56 4.87 20.24
N PRO A 34 -8.98 4.45 19.03
CA PRO A 34 -8.43 5.01 17.78
C PRO A 34 -9.00 6.41 17.51
N ALA A 35 -8.13 7.42 17.42
CA ALA A 35 -8.52 8.83 17.31
C ALA A 35 -9.11 9.19 15.92
N SER A 36 -8.83 8.39 14.89
CA SER A 36 -9.24 8.67 13.51
C SER A 36 -9.71 7.42 12.74
N GLY A 37 -10.69 7.59 11.85
CA GLY A 37 -11.20 6.52 11.00
C GLY A 37 -10.14 5.87 10.10
N MET A 38 -9.12 6.64 9.70
CA MET A 38 -7.99 6.15 8.91
C MET A 38 -7.10 5.19 9.73
N GLU A 39 -6.85 5.49 10.99
CA GLU A 39 -6.04 4.67 11.89
C GLU A 39 -6.69 3.30 12.14
N ARG A 40 -8.02 3.30 12.34
CA ARG A 40 -8.81 2.06 12.41
C ARG A 40 -8.66 1.20 11.16
N LEU A 41 -8.58 1.83 10.00
CA LEU A 41 -8.50 1.14 8.73
C LEU A 41 -7.11 0.58 8.45
N VAL A 42 -6.06 1.36 8.70
CA VAL A 42 -4.66 0.91 8.62
C VAL A 42 -4.46 -0.32 9.51
N LYS A 43 -4.96 -0.27 10.74
CA LYS A 43 -4.94 -1.42 11.65
C LYS A 43 -5.68 -2.62 11.09
N GLY A 44 -6.89 -2.43 10.55
CA GLY A 44 -7.67 -3.50 9.92
C GLY A 44 -6.90 -4.19 8.78
N HIS A 45 -6.17 -3.42 7.98
CA HIS A 45 -5.35 -3.98 6.90
C HIS A 45 -4.11 -4.69 7.42
N ARG A 46 -3.43 -4.17 8.45
CA ARG A 46 -2.29 -4.84 9.10
C ARG A 46 -2.69 -6.20 9.65
N VAL A 47 -3.77 -6.25 10.42
CA VAL A 47 -4.30 -7.51 10.97
C VAL A 47 -4.67 -8.48 9.84
N ARG A 48 -5.31 -8.00 8.77
CA ARG A 48 -5.63 -8.83 7.61
C ARG A 48 -4.39 -9.45 6.97
N ASN A 49 -3.32 -8.68 6.77
CA ASN A 49 -2.08 -9.18 6.19
C ASN A 49 -1.41 -10.25 7.07
N MET A 50 -1.41 -10.03 8.40
CA MET A 50 -0.90 -11.01 9.36
C MET A 50 -1.72 -12.31 9.31
N VAL A 51 -3.06 -12.21 9.29
CA VAL A 51 -3.95 -13.37 9.17
C VAL A 51 -3.77 -14.11 7.85
N GLN A 52 -3.64 -13.39 6.73
CA GLN A 52 -3.35 -14.02 5.43
C GLN A 52 -2.01 -14.78 5.44
N SER A 53 -1.00 -14.22 6.11
CA SER A 53 0.30 -14.88 6.29
C SER A 53 0.18 -16.15 7.14
N ILE A 54 -0.60 -16.11 8.23
CA ILE A 54 -0.92 -17.29 9.05
C ILE A 54 -1.61 -18.36 8.20
N MET A 55 -2.62 -18.00 7.41
CA MET A 55 -3.34 -18.94 6.55
C MET A 55 -2.42 -19.62 5.54
N LEU A 56 -1.55 -18.86 4.87
CA LEU A 56 -0.59 -19.40 3.90
C LEU A 56 0.41 -20.34 4.57
N LYS A 57 0.95 -19.98 5.74
CA LYS A 57 1.88 -20.82 6.49
C LYS A 57 1.19 -22.10 6.99
N THR A 58 -0.02 -21.98 7.52
CA THR A 58 -0.84 -23.13 7.98
C THR A 58 -1.15 -24.07 6.84
N LYS A 59 -1.49 -23.56 5.65
CA LYS A 59 -1.72 -24.40 4.46
C LYS A 59 -0.47 -25.21 4.10
N LYS A 60 0.69 -24.56 4.02
CA LYS A 60 1.98 -25.24 3.75
C LYS A 60 2.33 -26.28 4.82
N LEU A 61 1.97 -25.98 6.07
CA LEU A 61 2.18 -26.88 7.20
C LEU A 61 1.32 -28.13 7.06
N VAL A 62 0.03 -27.98 6.74
CA VAL A 62 -0.87 -29.12 6.43
C VAL A 62 -0.32 -29.94 5.26
N GLU A 63 0.09 -29.29 4.17
CA GLU A 63 0.72 -29.99 3.03
C GLU A 63 1.97 -30.77 3.44
N THR A 64 2.75 -30.26 4.41
CA THR A 64 3.93 -30.95 4.94
C THR A 64 3.54 -32.16 5.80
N TYR A 65 2.50 -32.06 6.62
CA TYR A 65 2.01 -33.17 7.46
C TYR A 65 1.25 -34.25 6.68
N GLU A 66 0.65 -33.92 5.52
CA GLU A 66 0.08 -34.93 4.62
C GLU A 66 1.14 -35.92 4.10
N ASP A 67 2.41 -35.52 4.10
CA ASP A 67 3.61 -36.32 3.79
C ASP A 67 3.43 -37.30 2.62
N LYS A 68 2.91 -36.82 1.48
CA LYS A 68 2.63 -37.65 0.29
C LYS A 68 3.86 -38.41 -0.21
N ASP A 69 5.04 -37.83 -0.03
CA ASP A 69 6.32 -38.38 -0.49
C ASP A 69 7.06 -39.19 0.60
N ARG A 70 6.47 -39.35 1.80
CA ARG A 70 7.07 -40.01 2.99
C ARG A 70 8.44 -39.47 3.40
N THR A 71 8.75 -38.25 2.97
CA THR A 71 10.03 -37.58 3.23
C THR A 71 10.21 -37.31 4.72
N MET A 72 9.13 -36.94 5.42
CA MET A 72 9.18 -36.68 6.86
C MET A 72 9.50 -37.96 7.63
N GLU A 73 8.86 -39.07 7.26
CA GLU A 73 9.13 -40.37 7.85
C GLU A 73 10.58 -40.84 7.61
N THR A 74 11.11 -40.65 6.39
CA THR A 74 12.51 -41.01 6.11
C THR A 74 13.50 -40.17 6.90
N GLU A 75 13.24 -38.88 7.08
CA GLU A 75 14.08 -37.99 7.88
C GLU A 75 14.06 -38.40 9.37
N ILE A 76 12.89 -38.75 9.89
CA ILE A 76 12.73 -39.25 11.26
C ILE A 76 13.46 -40.59 11.44
N ALA A 77 13.38 -41.50 10.47
CA ALA A 77 14.09 -42.77 10.51
C ALA A 77 15.62 -42.57 10.54
N MET A 78 16.14 -41.63 9.73
CA MET A 78 17.56 -41.27 9.73
C MET A 78 18.03 -40.66 11.05
N LEU A 79 17.15 -39.99 11.81
CA LEU A 79 17.47 -39.50 13.15
C LEU A 79 17.57 -40.61 14.21
N GLY A 80 17.07 -41.82 13.92
CA GLY A 80 17.20 -42.98 14.80
C GLY A 80 18.59 -43.62 14.80
N GLU A 81 19.42 -43.33 13.78
CA GLU A 81 20.79 -43.82 13.70
C GLU A 81 21.77 -42.86 14.40
N THR A 82 22.37 -43.34 15.49
CA THR A 82 23.25 -42.54 16.36
C THR A 82 24.54 -42.07 15.68
N ASP A 83 25.01 -42.81 14.67
CA ASP A 83 26.31 -42.55 14.05
C ASP A 83 26.23 -41.35 13.08
N LEU A 84 25.11 -41.22 12.34
CA LEU A 84 24.85 -40.08 11.46
C LEU A 84 24.57 -38.77 12.21
N PHE A 85 24.15 -38.87 13.48
CA PHE A 85 23.88 -37.71 14.32
C PHE A 85 25.15 -36.91 14.64
N TYR A 86 26.25 -37.60 14.96
CA TYR A 86 27.50 -36.93 15.34
C TYR A 86 28.17 -36.22 14.15
N ASP A 87 28.12 -36.82 12.95
CA ASP A 87 28.62 -36.19 11.72
C ASP A 87 27.85 -34.90 11.40
N ARG A 88 26.53 -34.92 11.56
CA ARG A 88 25.67 -33.74 11.35
C ARG A 88 25.84 -32.70 12.44
N LEU A 89 26.12 -33.12 13.67
CA LEU A 89 26.44 -32.23 14.78
C LEU A 89 27.76 -31.49 14.55
N GLU A 90 28.76 -32.14 13.95
CA GLU A 90 30.01 -31.50 13.58
C GLU A 90 29.79 -30.43 12.50
N GLU A 91 28.97 -30.71 11.49
CA GLU A 91 28.58 -29.74 10.46
C GLU A 91 27.86 -28.51 11.06
N ILE A 92 26.91 -28.73 11.97
CA ILE A 92 26.19 -27.66 12.68
C ILE A 92 27.15 -26.84 13.56
N ARG A 93 28.03 -27.50 14.32
CA ARG A 93 29.04 -26.83 15.14
C ARG A 93 30.01 -26.01 14.30
N GLU A 94 30.37 -26.49 13.12
CA GLU A 94 31.26 -25.79 12.21
C GLU A 94 30.56 -24.59 11.57
N TYR A 95 29.29 -24.73 11.18
CA TYR A 95 28.47 -23.62 10.71
C TYR A 95 28.26 -22.55 11.80
N GLN A 96 27.94 -22.98 13.01
CA GLN A 96 27.86 -22.11 14.18
C GLN A 96 29.21 -21.46 14.46
N ARG A 97 30.34 -22.18 14.39
CA ARG A 97 31.69 -21.60 14.57
C ARG A 97 31.99 -20.54 13.51
N LYS A 98 31.58 -20.76 12.26
CA LYS A 98 31.68 -19.79 11.16
C LYS A 98 30.77 -18.57 11.39
N LEU A 99 29.58 -18.76 11.94
CA LEU A 99 28.64 -17.68 12.29
C LEU A 99 29.00 -16.92 13.58
N HIS A 100 29.55 -17.60 14.60
CA HIS A 100 29.95 -17.02 15.87
C HIS A 100 31.21 -16.14 15.70
N LEU A 101 32.03 -16.38 14.66
CA LEU A 101 33.07 -15.42 14.25
C LEU A 101 32.47 -14.15 13.61
N SER A 102 31.22 -14.20 13.14
CA SER A 102 30.46 -13.06 12.61
C SER A 102 29.40 -12.50 13.58
N GLY A 103 29.60 -12.69 14.89
CA GLY A 103 29.03 -11.85 15.96
C GLY A 103 27.55 -11.50 15.88
N HIS A 104 26.69 -12.35 16.45
CA HIS A 104 25.46 -11.90 17.08
C HIS A 104 25.02 -12.93 18.12
N LEU A 105 25.26 -12.63 19.40
CA LEU A 105 24.54 -13.26 20.49
C LEU A 105 23.08 -12.83 20.30
N VAL A 106 22.19 -13.80 20.15
CA VAL A 106 20.76 -13.57 20.36
C VAL A 106 20.65 -13.26 21.86
N ASP A 107 20.70 -11.98 22.18
CA ASP A 107 20.45 -11.48 23.52
C ASP A 107 18.93 -11.53 23.69
N ASP A 108 18.46 -12.36 24.62
CA ASP A 108 17.04 -12.54 24.97
C ASP A 108 16.43 -11.28 25.65
N ASN A 109 17.00 -10.10 25.40
CA ASN A 109 16.51 -8.83 25.91
C ASN A 109 15.30 -8.36 25.09
N ASP A 110 14.30 -7.84 25.80
CA ASP A 110 13.01 -7.34 25.29
C ASP A 110 13.14 -6.36 24.10
N ASP A 111 14.31 -5.73 23.92
CA ASP A 111 14.64 -4.79 22.85
C ASP A 111 14.63 -5.43 21.44
N ALA A 112 14.99 -6.72 21.30
CA ALA A 112 14.98 -7.42 20.00
C ALA A 112 13.54 -7.67 19.49
N ARG A 113 12.57 -7.71 20.41
CA ARG A 113 11.15 -7.86 20.11
C ARG A 113 10.60 -6.61 19.43
N GLU A 114 11.10 -5.44 19.83
CA GLU A 114 10.72 -4.14 19.29
C GLU A 114 11.27 -3.96 17.86
N ASP A 115 12.48 -4.43 17.57
CA ASP A 115 13.08 -4.39 16.23
C ASP A 115 12.35 -5.29 15.22
N TYR A 116 11.96 -6.51 15.61
CA TYR A 116 11.16 -7.39 14.75
C TYR A 116 9.74 -6.84 14.53
N MET A 117 9.12 -6.31 15.59
CA MET A 117 7.84 -5.62 15.46
C MET A 117 7.92 -4.39 14.57
N ALA A 118 8.98 -3.59 14.69
CA ALA A 118 9.21 -2.43 13.84
C ALA A 118 9.41 -2.85 12.38
N LEU A 119 10.16 -3.92 12.10
CA LEU A 119 10.34 -4.43 10.73
C LEU A 119 9.02 -4.91 10.09
N VAL A 120 8.19 -5.61 10.85
CA VAL A 120 6.90 -6.14 10.35
C VAL A 120 5.82 -5.04 10.25
N THR A 121 5.84 -4.05 11.14
CA THR A 121 4.82 -2.96 11.16
C THR A 121 5.18 -1.74 10.30
N LYS A 122 6.45 -1.61 9.86
CA LYS A 122 6.92 -0.55 8.95
C LYS A 122 6.38 -0.67 7.53
N GLU A 123 5.91 -1.85 7.13
CA GLU A 123 5.13 -1.97 5.90
C GLU A 123 3.75 -1.35 6.13
N VAL A 124 3.66 -0.03 5.95
CA VAL A 124 2.38 0.66 5.85
C VAL A 124 1.62 -0.01 4.71
N PRO A 125 0.49 -0.67 5.00
CA PRO A 125 -0.26 -1.32 3.94
C PRO A 125 -0.66 -0.29 2.90
N VAL A 126 -0.44 -0.60 1.62
CA VAL A 126 -0.84 0.27 0.51
C VAL A 126 -2.36 0.30 0.44
N ILE A 127 -2.95 1.30 1.06
CA ILE A 127 -4.39 1.53 1.05
C ILE A 127 -4.69 2.45 -0.15
N ALA A 128 -5.07 1.88 -1.27
CA ALA A 128 -5.57 2.63 -2.41
C ALA A 128 -7.05 3.00 -2.19
N PHE A 129 -7.31 4.13 -1.55
CA PHE A 129 -8.67 4.71 -1.55
C PHE A 129 -8.89 5.55 -2.81
N SER A 130 -9.93 5.20 -3.57
CA SER A 130 -10.50 6.07 -4.58
C SER A 130 -11.25 7.21 -3.88
N GLU A 131 -11.11 8.44 -4.36
CA GLU A 131 -11.62 9.70 -3.76
C GLU A 131 -13.16 9.78 -3.58
N GLU A 132 -13.92 8.70 -3.82
CA GLU A 132 -15.39 8.67 -3.65
C GLU A 132 -15.89 8.15 -2.30
N GLU A 133 -15.03 7.51 -1.49
CA GLU A 133 -15.40 7.07 -0.14
C GLU A 133 -14.72 7.97 0.91
N GLY A 134 -15.48 8.99 1.35
CA GLY A 134 -14.97 10.13 2.08
C GLY A 134 -14.31 9.82 3.43
N LEU A 135 -13.08 10.34 3.58
CA LEU A 135 -12.58 10.87 4.85
C LEU A 135 -11.95 12.23 4.55
N THR A 136 -12.51 13.27 5.15
CA THR A 136 -12.03 14.66 5.05
C THR A 136 -10.58 14.76 5.50
N TYR A 137 -9.67 15.02 4.56
CA TYR A 137 -8.28 15.37 4.84
C TYR A 137 -8.22 16.79 5.41
N LYS A 138 -8.04 16.91 6.73
CA LYS A 138 -7.34 18.06 7.31
C LYS A 138 -6.04 17.56 7.91
N GLU A 139 -4.97 18.02 7.27
CA GLU A 139 -3.63 18.26 7.84
C GLU A 139 -2.92 17.04 8.42
N MET A 140 -1.78 16.67 7.81
CA MET A 140 -0.49 16.50 8.51
C MET A 140 0.61 16.27 7.47
N GLU A 141 1.45 17.30 7.39
CA GLU A 141 2.87 17.40 7.02
C GLU A 141 3.49 16.47 5.97
N GLU A 142 4.01 17.17 4.97
CA GLU A 142 5.00 16.76 3.99
C GLU A 142 6.23 16.19 4.68
N GLU A 143 6.50 14.89 4.53
CA GLU A 143 7.84 14.34 4.37
C GLU A 143 7.75 12.85 4.03
N GLN A 144 8.64 12.36 3.17
CA GLN A 144 8.81 10.96 2.72
C GLN A 144 8.07 10.46 1.47
N PHE A 145 7.59 11.33 0.58
CA PHE A 145 7.15 10.92 -0.75
C PHE A 145 8.31 10.86 -1.76
N THR A 146 9.35 10.07 -1.49
CA THR A 146 10.25 9.57 -2.54
C THR A 146 9.89 8.13 -2.85
N ILE A 147 8.82 7.98 -3.64
CA ILE A 147 8.42 6.69 -4.18
C ILE A 147 9.58 6.12 -4.99
N ARG A 148 10.17 5.04 -4.50
CA ARG A 148 10.88 4.08 -5.34
C ARG A 148 9.83 3.34 -6.16
N ILE A 149 9.56 3.85 -7.36
CA ILE A 149 8.57 3.29 -8.29
C ILE A 149 9.11 1.94 -8.79
N GLY A 150 8.80 0.88 -8.03
CA GLY A 150 8.86 -0.50 -8.49
C GLY A 150 7.62 -0.82 -9.32
N SER A 151 7.60 -0.32 -10.55
CA SER A 151 7.02 -0.93 -11.75
C SER A 151 5.89 -1.97 -11.58
N ARG A 152 4.65 -1.54 -11.29
CA ARG A 152 3.41 -2.22 -11.79
C ARG A 152 2.07 -1.52 -11.51
N ILE A 153 2.04 -0.20 -11.28
CA ILE A 153 0.78 0.54 -11.32
C ILE A 153 0.50 0.84 -12.80
N LEU A 154 -0.68 0.45 -13.28
CA LEU A 154 -1.14 0.58 -14.66
C LEU A 154 -0.92 2.00 -15.22
N ILE A 155 0.20 2.21 -15.90
CA ILE A 155 0.46 3.36 -16.76
C ILE A 155 -0.42 3.17 -18.00
N ARG A 156 -1.71 3.48 -17.89
CA ARG A 156 -2.58 3.64 -19.06
C ARG A 156 -3.28 5.00 -19.09
N GLU A 157 -3.36 5.71 -17.96
CA GLU A 157 -3.99 7.04 -17.88
C GLU A 157 -3.02 8.21 -17.66
N LEU A 158 -1.71 7.96 -17.54
CA LEU A 158 -0.68 9.01 -17.52
C LEU A 158 -0.16 9.41 -18.91
N GLN A 159 -0.58 8.70 -19.97
CA GLN A 159 -0.14 8.95 -21.35
C GLN A 159 -1.15 9.76 -22.19
N HIS A 160 -2.36 9.99 -21.70
CA HIS A 160 -3.33 10.82 -22.42
C HIS A 160 -3.06 12.30 -22.11
N GLU A 161 -2.61 13.01 -23.15
CA GLU A 161 -2.46 14.47 -23.14
C GLU A 161 -3.80 15.11 -23.50
N PHE A 162 -4.37 15.86 -22.57
CA PHE A 162 -5.57 16.66 -22.79
C PHE A 162 -5.17 18.09 -23.11
N LYS A 163 -5.81 18.70 -24.12
CA LYS A 163 -5.55 20.09 -24.51
C LYS A 163 -6.77 20.94 -24.19
N CYS A 164 -6.55 22.14 -23.68
CA CYS A 164 -7.61 23.12 -23.41
C CYS A 164 -7.37 24.37 -24.25
N GLU A 165 -8.30 24.69 -25.14
CA GLU A 165 -8.22 25.85 -26.04
C GLU A 165 -8.50 27.16 -25.31
N ILE A 166 -9.40 27.12 -24.32
CA ILE A 166 -9.75 28.26 -23.44
C ILE A 166 -8.53 28.77 -22.66
N CYS A 167 -7.58 27.89 -22.35
CA CYS A 167 -6.30 28.22 -21.69
C CYS A 167 -5.15 28.54 -22.67
N GLY A 168 -5.43 28.72 -23.97
CA GLY A 168 -4.41 28.95 -24.98
C GLY A 168 -3.65 27.69 -25.41
N ASN A 169 -4.36 26.58 -25.62
CA ASN A 169 -3.82 25.28 -26.08
C ASN A 169 -2.81 24.61 -25.13
N ARG A 170 -2.92 24.90 -23.83
CA ARG A 170 -2.08 24.25 -22.81
C ARG A 170 -2.39 22.74 -22.75
N SER A 171 -1.33 21.93 -22.74
CA SER A 171 -1.43 20.48 -22.59
C SER A 171 -1.31 20.07 -21.13
N TYR A 172 -2.20 19.17 -20.69
CA TYR A 172 -2.26 18.61 -19.36
C TYR A 172 -2.10 17.09 -19.45
N LYS A 173 -1.17 16.54 -18.68
CA LYS A 173 -0.90 15.10 -18.66
C LYS A 173 -1.77 14.42 -17.62
N GLY A 174 -2.67 13.55 -18.09
CA GLY A 174 -3.57 12.78 -17.24
C GLY A 174 -4.83 13.52 -16.78
N ARG A 175 -5.88 12.73 -16.50
CA ARG A 175 -7.24 13.23 -16.19
C ARG A 175 -7.31 14.06 -14.91
N ARG A 176 -6.45 13.78 -13.91
CA ARG A 176 -6.41 14.51 -12.63
C ARG A 176 -5.92 15.94 -12.81
N SER A 177 -4.81 16.13 -13.54
CA SER A 177 -4.27 17.45 -13.87
C SER A 177 -5.30 18.25 -14.68
N PHE A 178 -5.96 17.59 -15.64
CA PHE A 178 -7.04 18.19 -16.41
C PHE A 178 -8.28 18.52 -15.56
N ARG A 179 -8.63 17.79 -14.50
CA ARG A 179 -9.76 18.21 -13.64
C ARG A 179 -9.41 19.44 -12.79
N MET A 180 -8.15 19.55 -12.36
CA MET A 180 -7.71 20.65 -11.51
C MET A 180 -7.60 21.98 -12.26
N HIS A 181 -7.29 21.96 -13.55
CA HIS A 181 -7.08 23.20 -14.31
C HIS A 181 -8.32 24.11 -14.39
N PHE A 182 -9.53 23.56 -14.28
CA PHE A 182 -10.77 24.35 -14.25
C PHE A 182 -10.86 25.32 -13.05
N LYS A 183 -10.11 25.04 -11.97
CA LYS A 183 -10.01 25.92 -10.80
C LYS A 183 -8.79 26.87 -10.88
N GLU A 184 -7.90 26.70 -11.85
CA GLU A 184 -6.74 27.56 -12.00
C GLU A 184 -7.15 28.95 -12.48
N ALA A 185 -6.44 29.98 -11.98
CA ALA A 185 -6.67 31.37 -12.36
C ALA A 185 -6.58 31.62 -13.88
N GLN A 186 -5.79 30.81 -14.59
CA GLN A 186 -5.66 30.92 -16.04
C GLN A 186 -6.95 30.52 -16.76
N HIS A 187 -7.59 29.42 -16.35
CA HIS A 187 -8.85 28.98 -16.95
C HIS A 187 -9.99 29.93 -16.60
N GLN A 188 -10.05 30.41 -15.35
CA GLN A 188 -11.02 31.42 -14.93
C GLN A 188 -10.86 32.72 -15.72
N ARG A 189 -9.62 33.17 -15.95
CA ARG A 189 -9.34 34.33 -16.79
C ARG A 189 -9.78 34.12 -18.24
N GLY A 190 -9.55 32.93 -18.81
CA GLY A 190 -10.03 32.58 -20.15
C GLY A 190 -11.55 32.68 -20.27
N MET A 191 -12.27 32.13 -19.29
CA MET A 191 -13.74 32.20 -19.23
C MET A 191 -14.27 33.63 -19.04
N ARG A 192 -13.59 34.44 -18.21
CA ARG A 192 -13.91 35.87 -18.04
C ARG A 192 -13.77 36.66 -19.34
N LEU A 193 -12.73 36.40 -20.13
CA LEU A 193 -12.52 37.05 -21.44
C LEU A 193 -13.61 36.67 -22.46
N LEU A 194 -14.18 35.47 -22.34
CA LEU A 194 -15.33 35.02 -23.15
C LEU A 194 -16.68 35.53 -22.63
N GLY A 195 -16.72 36.17 -21.45
CA GLY A 195 -17.97 36.63 -20.83
C GLY A 195 -18.87 35.49 -20.37
N ILE A 196 -18.28 34.36 -19.95
CA ILE A 196 -18.98 33.17 -19.47
C ILE A 196 -18.59 32.92 -18.00
N PRO A 197 -19.54 32.71 -17.07
CA PRO A 197 -19.20 32.33 -15.70
C PRO A 197 -18.52 30.96 -15.64
N SER A 198 -17.48 30.84 -14.81
CA SER A 198 -16.82 29.55 -14.53
C SER A 198 -17.64 28.69 -13.56
N THR A 199 -18.85 28.30 -13.97
CA THR A 199 -19.76 27.45 -13.18
C THR A 199 -19.47 25.96 -13.39
N ASN A 200 -20.00 25.10 -12.51
CA ASN A 200 -19.81 23.64 -12.60
C ASN A 200 -20.26 23.04 -13.94
N SER A 201 -21.22 23.66 -14.61
CA SER A 201 -21.73 23.26 -15.93
C SER A 201 -20.66 23.24 -17.04
N PHE A 202 -19.53 23.92 -16.83
CA PHE A 202 -18.46 24.06 -17.83
C PHE A 202 -17.22 23.17 -17.57
N LYS A 203 -17.25 22.26 -16.58
CA LYS A 203 -16.07 21.46 -16.14
C LYS A 203 -15.61 20.34 -17.08
N GLU A 204 -16.13 20.24 -18.29
CA GLU A 204 -15.74 19.22 -19.28
C GLU A 204 -15.51 19.80 -20.67
N ILE A 205 -15.62 21.12 -20.83
CA ILE A 205 -15.52 21.77 -22.13
C ILE A 205 -14.07 22.23 -22.36
N THR A 206 -13.49 21.78 -23.47
CA THR A 206 -12.12 22.14 -23.88
C THR A 206 -12.06 23.20 -24.97
N THR A 207 -13.09 23.24 -25.83
CA THR A 207 -13.13 24.12 -27.01
C THR A 207 -13.93 25.38 -26.74
N ILE A 208 -13.60 26.47 -27.43
CA ILE A 208 -14.28 27.76 -27.27
C ILE A 208 -15.71 27.67 -27.86
N ASP A 209 -15.86 27.04 -29.03
CA ASP A 209 -17.14 26.94 -29.74
C ASP A 209 -18.20 26.18 -28.91
N GLU A 210 -17.81 25.09 -28.26
CA GLU A 210 -18.70 24.32 -27.38
C GLU A 210 -19.13 25.13 -26.14
N ALA A 211 -18.22 25.95 -25.60
CA ALA A 211 -18.51 26.80 -24.44
C ALA A 211 -19.55 27.87 -24.80
N GLU A 212 -19.42 28.48 -25.98
CA GLU A 212 -20.38 29.48 -26.48
C GLU A 212 -21.75 28.87 -26.80
N GLU A 213 -21.82 27.69 -27.41
CA GLU A 213 -23.08 27.00 -27.67
C GLU A 213 -23.79 26.63 -26.37
N LEU A 214 -23.04 26.08 -25.40
CA LEU A 214 -23.60 25.76 -24.09
C LEU A 214 -24.14 27.01 -23.41
N TRP A 215 -23.40 28.13 -23.49
CA TRP A 215 -23.83 29.40 -22.92
C TRP A 215 -25.07 29.95 -23.61
N ARG A 216 -25.15 29.86 -24.95
CA ARG A 216 -26.37 30.23 -25.71
C ARG A 216 -27.57 29.36 -25.33
N ARG A 217 -27.35 28.09 -25.00
CA ARG A 217 -28.41 27.18 -24.53
C ARG A 217 -28.89 27.53 -23.12
N ILE A 218 -27.97 27.85 -22.20
CA ILE A 218 -28.29 28.25 -20.82
C ILE A 218 -29.02 29.60 -20.79
N LYS A 219 -28.61 30.57 -21.62
CA LYS A 219 -29.31 31.86 -21.77
C LYS A 219 -30.77 31.68 -22.20
N ARG A 220 -31.04 30.76 -23.13
CA ARG A 220 -32.41 30.43 -23.59
C ARG A 220 -33.28 29.80 -22.50
N GLN A 221 -32.67 29.07 -21.57
CA GLN A 221 -33.37 28.47 -20.43
C GLN A 221 -33.65 29.49 -19.30
N GLY A 222 -33.27 30.76 -19.46
CA GLY A 222 -33.65 31.85 -18.55
C GLY A 222 -32.91 31.88 -17.22
N MET A 223 -31.78 31.18 -17.10
CA MET A 223 -31.16 30.86 -15.80
C MET A 223 -29.95 31.73 -15.42
N CYS A 224 -29.73 32.88 -16.07
CA CYS A 224 -28.53 33.70 -15.80
C CYS A 224 -28.80 35.19 -15.58
N ILE A 225 -28.55 35.65 -14.36
CA ILE A 225 -28.12 37.03 -14.07
C ILE A 225 -26.64 36.92 -13.70
N TRP A 226 -25.75 36.98 -14.70
CA TRP A 226 -24.31 37.04 -14.43
C TRP A 226 -23.84 38.49 -14.54
N ARG A 227 -23.34 39.04 -13.43
CA ARG A 227 -22.77 40.40 -13.35
C ARG A 227 -21.26 40.30 -13.11
N PRO A 228 -20.42 40.51 -14.13
CA PRO A 228 -18.96 40.45 -13.98
C PRO A 228 -18.38 41.52 -13.04
N GLU A 229 -19.12 42.58 -12.77
CA GLU A 229 -18.69 43.74 -11.98
C GLU A 229 -18.70 43.52 -10.45
N LEU A 230 -19.20 42.38 -9.96
CA LEU A 230 -19.40 42.09 -8.52
C LEU A 230 -18.38 41.09 -7.94
N GLU A 231 -17.45 40.58 -8.75
CA GLU A 231 -16.40 39.64 -8.33
C GLU A 231 -15.01 40.30 -8.44
N GLU A 232 -14.74 41.24 -7.54
CA GLU A 232 -13.37 41.62 -7.13
C GLU A 232 -12.99 40.95 -5.81
#